data_AF-A0A3B5BHY5-F1
#
_entry.id   AF-A0A3B5BHY5-F1
#
_cell.length_a   1.000
_cell.length_b   1.000
_cell.length_c   1.000
_cell.angle_alpha   90.00
_cell.angle_beta   90.00
_cell.angle_gamma   90.00
#
_symmetry.space_group_name_H-M   'P 1'
#
loop_
_entity.id
_entity.type
_entity.pdbx_description
1 polymer ?
#
loop_
_entity_poly.entity_id
_entity_poly.type
_entity_poly.pdbx_seq_one_letter_code
_entity_poly.pdbx_strand_id
1 'polypeptide(L)' 'MTTFAALDVCAHKQKKKHYDQSRAKTRINIGEAFQRWRDLRELKGMKTDAEVAVFLLDRWVTVEMSSDVS' A
#
# COMPACT_ATOMS: atom_id res chain seq x y z
N MET A 1 -9.08 12.19 -41.49
CA MET A 1 -9.75 11.36 -40.48
C MET A 1 -8.77 10.97 -39.35
N THR A 2 -8.13 11.94 -38.66
CA THR A 2 -7.03 11.61 -37.71
C THR A 2 -7.12 12.36 -36.37
N THR A 3 -8.18 13.15 -36.14
CA THR A 3 -8.29 14.01 -34.95
C THR A 3 -8.97 13.35 -33.73
N PHE A 4 -9.78 12.32 -33.93
CA PHE A 4 -10.56 11.72 -32.82
C PHE A 4 -9.73 10.77 -31.94
N ALA A 5 -8.79 10.00 -32.53
CA ALA A 5 -7.94 9.07 -31.77
C ALA A 5 -6.94 9.78 -30.84
N ALA A 6 -6.46 10.97 -31.20
CA ALA A 6 -5.51 11.74 -30.39
C ALA A 6 -6.14 12.33 -29.12
N LEU A 7 -7.42 12.72 -29.17
CA LEU A 7 -8.18 13.22 -28.01
C LEU A 7 -8.39 12.12 -26.97
N ASP A 8 -8.68 10.91 -27.42
CA ASP A 8 -8.90 9.75 -26.55
C ASP A 8 -7.63 9.38 -25.78
N VAL A 9 -6.46 9.36 -26.43
CA VAL A 9 -5.16 9.09 -25.79
C VAL A 9 -4.83 10.13 -24.69
N CYS A 10 -5.13 11.41 -24.93
CA CYS A 10 -4.88 12.48 -23.95
C CYS A 10 -5.78 12.36 -22.72
N ALA A 11 -7.06 12.02 -22.91
CA ALA A 11 -8.00 11.78 -21.82
C ALA A 11 -7.59 10.57 -20.96
N HIS A 12 -7.12 9.49 -21.58
CA HIS A 12 -6.59 8.32 -20.88
C HIS A 12 -5.34 8.63 -20.05
N LYS A 13 -4.42 9.45 -20.60
CA LYS A 13 -3.22 9.91 -19.87
C LYS A 13 -3.56 10.74 -18.64
N GLN A 14 -4.55 11.64 -18.74
CA GLN A 14 -4.98 12.46 -17.60
C GLN A 14 -5.64 11.62 -16.50
N LYS A 15 -6.52 10.68 -16.85
CA LYS A 15 -7.14 9.74 -15.90
C LYS A 15 -6.09 8.91 -15.17
N LYS A 16 -5.12 8.35 -15.90
CA LYS A 16 -4.01 7.59 -15.31
C LYS A 16 -3.16 8.44 -14.37
N LYS A 17 -2.82 9.68 -14.76
CA LYS A 17 -2.06 10.61 -13.91
C LYS A 17 -2.77 10.91 -12.59
N HIS A 18 -4.08 11.17 -12.63
CA HIS A 18 -4.86 11.45 -11.43
C HIS A 18 -4.96 10.22 -10.52
N TYR A 19 -5.14 9.03 -11.10
CA TYR A 19 -5.13 7.77 -10.37
C TYR A 19 -3.76 7.49 -9.70
N ASP A 20 -2.68 7.68 -10.46
CA ASP A 20 -1.31 7.50 -9.96
C ASP A 20 -0.99 8.53 -8.84
N GLN A 21 -1.48 9.77 -8.96
CA GLN A 21 -1.37 10.78 -7.90
C GLN A 21 -2.15 10.41 -6.63
N SER A 22 -3.37 9.90 -6.75
CA SER A 22 -4.13 9.44 -5.59
C SER A 22 -3.45 8.26 -4.89
N ARG A 23 -2.88 7.31 -5.64
CA ARG A 23 -2.12 6.18 -5.06
C ARG A 23 -0.79 6.63 -4.44
N ALA A 24 -0.14 7.64 -5.00
CA ALA A 24 1.09 8.17 -4.44
C ALA A 24 0.91 8.69 -3.00
N LYS A 25 -0.29 9.19 -2.67
CA LYS A 25 -0.61 9.67 -1.31
C LYS A 25 -0.66 8.56 -0.26
N THR A 26 -0.95 7.32 -0.66
CA THR A 26 -1.12 6.18 0.25
C THR A 26 -0.03 5.12 0.11
N ARG A 27 0.96 5.36 -0.77
CA ARG A 27 2.07 4.42 -1.02
C ARG A 27 3.14 4.61 0.04
N ILE A 28 3.44 3.55 0.77
CA ILE A 28 4.56 3.48 1.71
C ILE A 28 5.73 2.78 1.02
N ASN A 29 6.91 3.40 1.03
CA ASN A 29 8.14 2.78 0.54
C ASN A 29 8.82 2.03 1.69
N ILE A 30 8.80 0.70 1.63
CA ILE A 30 9.34 -0.17 2.68
C ILE A 30 10.88 -0.24 2.64
N GLY A 31 11.49 -0.04 1.45
CA GLY A 31 12.94 0.01 1.29
C GLY A 31 13.63 -1.27 1.75
N GLU A 32 14.66 -1.13 2.58
CA GLU A 32 15.46 -2.24 3.12
C GLU A 32 14.63 -3.26 3.92
N ALA A 33 13.53 -2.83 4.53
CA ALA A 33 12.64 -3.73 5.27
C ALA A 33 11.78 -4.64 4.36
N PHE A 34 11.88 -4.50 3.03
CA PHE A 34 11.05 -5.26 2.09
C PHE A 34 11.24 -6.77 2.22
N GLN A 35 12.47 -7.23 2.41
CA GLN A 35 12.73 -8.66 2.59
C GLN A 35 12.07 -9.17 3.88
N ARG A 36 12.30 -8.49 5.00
CA ARG A 36 11.69 -8.83 6.30
C ARG A 36 10.16 -8.84 6.24
N TRP A 37 9.58 -7.91 5.49
CA TRP A 37 8.14 -7.84 5.26
C TRP A 37 7.62 -9.06 4.50
N ARG A 38 8.30 -9.48 3.44
CA ARG A 38 7.97 -10.67 2.65
C ARG A 38 8.09 -11.94 3.47
N ASP A 39 9.16 -12.06 4.25
CA ASP A 39 9.39 -13.22 5.13
C ASP A 39 8.29 -13.32 6.18
N LEU A 40 7.91 -12.20 6.81
CA LEU A 40 6.81 -12.16 7.77
C LEU A 40 5.47 -12.55 7.13
N ARG A 41 5.22 -12.07 5.90
CA ARG A 41 4.01 -12.38 5.15
C ARG A 41 3.89 -13.87 4.85
N GLU A 42 4.98 -14.48 4.38
CA GLU A 42 5.03 -15.90 4.07
C GLU A 42 4.93 -16.77 5.32
N LEU A 43 5.69 -16.43 6.37
CA LEU A 43 5.68 -17.14 7.65
C LEU A 43 4.28 -17.22 8.28
N LYS A 44 3.47 -16.18 8.10
CA LYS A 44 2.11 -16.08 8.64
C LYS A 44 1.02 -16.47 7.63
N GLY A 45 1.38 -16.83 6.40
CA GLY A 45 0.43 -17.20 5.35
C GLY A 45 -0.49 -16.04 4.92
N MET A 46 -0.05 -14.79 5.10
CA MET A 46 -0.82 -13.61 4.75
C MET A 46 -0.80 -13.40 3.22
N LYS A 47 -1.95 -13.05 2.65
CA LYS A 47 -2.13 -12.92 1.20
C LYS A 47 -1.77 -11.54 0.69
N THR A 48 -1.96 -10.52 1.54
CA THR A 48 -1.80 -9.12 1.14
C THR A 48 -0.88 -8.36 2.09
N ASP A 49 -0.21 -7.33 1.57
CA ASP A 49 0.61 -6.43 2.39
C ASP A 49 -0.28 -5.63 3.38
N ALA A 50 -1.55 -5.40 3.05
CA ALA A 50 -2.50 -4.79 3.98
C ALA A 50 -2.71 -5.63 5.25
N GLU A 51 -2.81 -6.97 5.11
CA GLU A 51 -2.91 -7.88 6.26
C GLU A 51 -1.67 -7.81 7.16
N VAL A 52 -0.48 -7.73 6.55
CA VAL A 52 0.78 -7.58 7.29
C VAL A 52 0.79 -6.26 8.07
N ALA A 53 0.35 -5.17 7.44
CA ALA A 53 0.25 -3.86 8.09
C ALA A 53 -0.70 -3.90 9.30
N VAL A 54 -1.91 -4.45 9.12
CA VAL A 54 -2.92 -4.58 10.19
C VAL A 54 -2.38 -5.47 11.33
N PHE A 55 -1.81 -6.63 11.00
CA PHE A 55 -1.20 -7.52 11.99
C PHE A 55 -0.13 -6.83 12.83
N LEU A 56 0.74 -6.03 12.20
CA LEU A 56 1.75 -5.25 12.92
C LEU A 56 1.09 -4.21 13.83
N LEU A 57 0.13 -3.42 13.31
CA LEU A 57 -0.58 -2.40 14.09
C LEU A 57 -1.28 -3.00 15.32
N ASP A 58 -2.00 -4.11 15.16
CA ASP A 58 -2.71 -4.78 16.24
C ASP A 58 -1.76 -5.27 17.33
N ARG A 59 -0.58 -5.78 16.95
CA ARG A 59 0.45 -6.21 17.90
C ARG A 59 0.99 -5.06 18.74
N TRP A 60 1.16 -3.87 18.18
CA TRP A 60 1.63 -2.70 18.92
C TRP A 60 0.55 -2.11 19.82
N VAL A 61 -0.70 -1.99 19.32
CA VAL A 61 -1.83 -1.49 20.11
C VAL A 61 -2.12 -2.37 21.32
N THR A 62 -1.97 -3.69 21.17
CA THR A 62 -2.19 -4.63 22.30
C THR A 62 -1.09 -4.53 23.37
N VAL A 63 0.15 -4.21 22.98
CA VAL A 63 1.27 -4.06 23.93
C VAL A 63 1.11 -2.81 24.78
N GLU A 64 0.74 -1.67 24.17
CA GLU A 64 0.55 -0.40 24.89
C GLU A 64 -0.59 -0.48 25.91
N MET A 65 -1.67 -1.22 25.61
CA MET A 65 -2.80 -1.41 26.53
C MET A 65 -2.49 -2.36 27.70
N SER A 66 -1.39 -3.10 27.64
CA SER A 66 -0.94 -3.99 28.72
C SER A 66 -0.01 -3.29 29.72
N SER A 67 0.58 -2.15 29.35
CA SER A 67 1.51 -1.37 30.20
C SER A 67 0.81 -0.42 31.19
N ASP A 68 -0.51 -0.21 31.05
CA ASP A 68 -1.32 0.59 31.99
C ASP A 68 -1.85 -0.24 33.19
N VAL A 69 -1.52 -1.53 33.27
CA VAL A 69 -1.78 -2.38 34.44
C VAL A 69 -0.44 -2.76 35.09
N SER A 70 0.18 -1.81 35.78
CA SER A 70 1.18 -2.05 36.84
C SER A 70 1.34 -0.82 37.73
#